data_AF-A0A8S3XJT7-F1
#
_entry.id   AF-A0A8S3XJT7-F1
#
_cell.length_a   1.000
_cell.length_b   1.000
_cell.length_c   1.000
_cell.angle_alpha   90.00
_cell.angle_beta   90.00
_cell.angle_gamma   90.00
#
_symmetry.space_group_name_H-M   'P 1'
#
loop_
_entity.id
_entity.type
_entity.pdbx_description
1 polymer ?
#
loop_
_entity_poly.entity_id
_entity_poly.type
_entity_poly.pdbx_seq_one_letter_code
_entity_poly.pdbx_strand_id
1 'polypeptide(L)'
;MGFADVVEKKREEAQKRKNNSERPVRKKIRKLTDAKQKQNDYGPASLDPDMSQSELEVAKEQFLKNLETLTADKDAIERNTILQRDSSEWLEIRKNLITASNFGPICKRQVSKDTAPLVKNII
;
A
#
# COMPACT_ATOMS: atom_id res chain seq x y z
N MET A 1 17.57 -35.25 18.35
CA MET A 1 17.27 -35.68 16.97
C MET A 1 18.38 -36.62 16.53
N GLY A 2 18.03 -37.83 16.10
CA GLY A 2 19.02 -38.83 15.69
C GLY A 2 19.66 -38.45 14.36
N PHE A 3 20.89 -38.91 14.12
CA PHE A 3 21.60 -38.68 12.85
C PHE A 3 20.80 -39.17 11.63
N ALA A 4 20.04 -40.26 11.79
CA ALA A 4 19.14 -40.81 10.78
C ALA A 4 18.01 -39.82 10.41
N ASP A 5 17.42 -39.13 11.39
CA ASP A 5 16.34 -38.15 11.17
C ASP A 5 16.83 -36.96 10.33
N VAL A 6 18.08 -36.54 10.55
CA VAL A 6 18.70 -35.43 9.81
C VAL A 6 18.96 -35.82 8.35
N VAL A 7 19.38 -37.07 8.10
CA VAL A 7 19.63 -37.59 6.76
C VAL A 7 18.33 -37.75 5.97
N GLU A 8 17.29 -38.31 6.60
CA GLU A 8 15.97 -38.47 5.97
C GLU A 8 15.32 -37.11 5.67
N LYS A 9 15.43 -36.13 6.58
CA LYS A 9 14.95 -34.77 6.33
C LYS A 9 15.67 -34.11 5.14
N LYS A 10 16.98 -34.30 5.01
CA LYS A 10 17.75 -33.81 3.85
C LYS A 10 17.32 -34.49 2.54
N ARG A 11 17.03 -35.80 2.58
CA ARG A 11 16.50 -36.54 1.42
C ARG A 11 15.14 -36.04 1.01
N GLU A 12 14.23 -35.84 1.95
CA GLU A 12 12.91 -35.27 1.67
C GLU A 12 12.99 -33.86 1.07
N GLU A 13 13.86 -33.00 1.59
CA GLU A 13 14.07 -31.65 1.05
C GLU A 13 14.63 -31.68 -0.37
N ALA A 14 15.57 -32.60 -0.65
CA ALA A 14 16.11 -32.80 -2.00
C ALA A 14 15.03 -33.29 -2.99
N GLN A 15 14.18 -34.22 -2.55
CA GLN A 15 13.05 -34.72 -3.34
C GLN A 15 12.03 -33.62 -3.62
N LYS A 16 11.70 -32.79 -2.61
CA LYS A 16 10.81 -31.63 -2.75
C LYS A 16 11.36 -30.59 -3.73
N ARG A 17 12.68 -30.36 -3.75
CA ARG A 17 13.33 -29.44 -4.71
C ARG A 17 13.23 -29.95 -6.14
N LYS A 18 13.52 -31.24 -6.39
CA LYS A 18 13.33 -31.87 -7.71
C LYS A 18 11.89 -31.78 -8.21
N ASN A 19 10.93 -32.13 -7.35
CA ASN A 19 9.51 -32.07 -7.69
C ASN A 19 9.04 -30.64 -7.98
N ASN A 20 9.68 -29.60 -7.42
CA ASN A 20 9.33 -28.21 -7.69
C ASN A 20 10.00 -27.67 -8.96
N SER A 21 11.19 -28.16 -9.34
CA SER A 21 11.86 -27.83 -10.61
C SER A 21 11.21 -28.48 -11.83
N GLU A 22 10.60 -29.65 -11.65
CA GLU A 22 9.88 -30.37 -12.72
C GLU A 22 8.45 -29.86 -12.93
N ARG A 23 7.96 -28.94 -12.07
CA ARG A 23 6.65 -28.33 -12.27
C ARG A 23 6.67 -27.50 -13.56
N PRO A 24 5.73 -27.72 -14.49
CA PRO A 24 5.64 -26.91 -15.68
C PRO A 24 5.48 -25.44 -15.27
N VAL A 25 6.30 -24.57 -15.85
CA VAL A 25 6.22 -23.12 -15.63
C VAL A 25 4.80 -22.71 -15.98
N ARG A 26 3.97 -22.43 -14.97
CA ARG A 26 2.64 -21.87 -15.19
C ARG A 26 2.85 -20.50 -15.83
N LYS A 27 2.72 -20.43 -17.16
CA LYS A 27 2.60 -19.16 -17.87
C LYS A 27 1.42 -18.45 -17.23
N LYS A 28 1.67 -17.36 -16.50
CA LYS A 28 0.60 -16.52 -15.97
C LYS A 28 -0.24 -16.11 -17.18
N ILE A 29 -1.46 -16.64 -17.27
CA ILE A 29 -2.45 -16.13 -18.23
C ILE A 29 -2.66 -14.69 -17.82
N ARG A 30 -2.07 -13.76 -18.57
CA ARG A 30 -2.35 -12.34 -18.41
C ARG A 30 -3.82 -12.21 -18.80
N LYS A 31 -4.71 -12.08 -17.81
CA LYS A 31 -6.07 -11.66 -18.09
C LYS A 31 -5.93 -10.36 -18.89
N LEU A 32 -6.52 -10.32 -20.08
CA LEU A 32 -6.75 -9.06 -20.78
C LEU A 32 -7.48 -8.19 -19.77
N THR A 33 -6.81 -7.16 -19.28
CA THR A 33 -7.46 -6.17 -18.43
C THR A 33 -8.50 -5.52 -19.32
N ASP A 34 -9.78 -5.63 -18.95
CA ASP A 34 -10.85 -4.84 -19.56
C ASP A 34 -10.36 -3.41 -19.71
N ALA A 35 -10.67 -2.78 -20.85
CA ALA A 35 -10.27 -1.42 -21.16
C ALA A 35 -10.58 -0.55 -19.94
N LYS A 36 -9.53 -0.18 -19.19
CA LYS A 36 -9.70 0.52 -17.91
C LYS A 36 -10.51 1.77 -18.19
N GLN A 37 -11.61 1.94 -17.48
CA GLN A 37 -12.33 3.20 -17.45
C GLN A 37 -11.30 4.31 -17.22
N LYS A 38 -11.25 5.26 -18.16
CA LYS A 38 -10.30 6.37 -18.11
C LYS A 38 -10.66 7.22 -16.90
N GLN A 39 -9.93 7.02 -15.81
CA GLN A 39 -10.13 7.74 -14.57
C GLN A 39 -9.39 9.06 -14.66
N ASN A 40 -10.16 10.14 -14.69
CA ASN A 40 -9.66 11.51 -14.75
C ASN A 40 -9.70 12.17 -13.36
N ASP A 41 -9.76 11.38 -12.28
CA ASP A 41 -9.89 11.92 -10.92
C ASP A 41 -8.50 12.27 -10.33
N TYR A 42 -7.42 11.75 -10.91
CA TYR A 42 -6.04 11.94 -10.43
C TYR A 42 -5.04 11.93 -11.61
N GLY A 43 -3.95 12.68 -11.49
CA GLY A 43 -2.84 12.69 -12.47
C GLY A 43 -2.95 13.79 -13.54
N PRO A 44 -2.10 13.78 -14.57
CA PRO A 44 -2.02 14.86 -15.57
C PRO A 44 -3.28 15.04 -16.43
N ALA A 45 -4.17 14.04 -16.43
CA ALA A 45 -5.44 14.06 -17.15
C ALA A 45 -6.63 14.47 -16.25
N SER A 46 -6.35 14.95 -15.03
CA SER A 46 -7.37 15.43 -14.11
C SER A 46 -8.08 16.65 -14.67
N LEU A 47 -9.39 16.54 -14.90
CA LEU A 47 -10.22 17.61 -15.46
C LEU A 47 -10.59 18.58 -14.33
N ASP A 48 -9.66 19.50 -14.06
CA ASP A 48 -9.81 20.67 -13.18
C ASP A 48 -9.97 20.39 -11.67
N PRO A 49 -9.46 21.27 -10.80
CA PRO A 49 -9.69 21.18 -9.37
C PRO A 49 -11.15 21.53 -9.04
N ASP A 50 -11.77 20.78 -8.12
CA ASP A 50 -13.13 21.02 -7.60
C ASP A 50 -13.31 22.42 -6.94
N MET A 51 -12.21 23.15 -6.77
CA MET A 51 -12.14 24.41 -6.05
C MET A 51 -11.11 25.35 -6.69
N SER A 52 -11.25 26.65 -6.44
CA SER A 52 -10.29 27.65 -6.91
C SER A 52 -8.91 27.45 -6.25
N GLN A 53 -7.86 27.96 -6.90
CA GLN A 53 -6.49 27.90 -6.38
C GLN A 53 -6.37 28.52 -4.98
N SER A 54 -7.09 29.62 -4.72
CA SER A 54 -7.13 30.27 -3.41
C SER A 54 -7.78 29.39 -2.34
N GLU A 55 -8.88 28.72 -2.66
CA GLU A 55 -9.56 27.84 -1.71
C GLU A 55 -8.71 26.59 -1.43
N LEU A 56 -8.00 26.08 -2.43
CA LEU A 56 -7.06 24.97 -2.27
C LEU A 56 -5.91 25.34 -1.32
N GLU A 57 -5.35 26.55 -1.45
CA GLU A 57 -4.29 27.02 -0.56
C GLU A 57 -4.78 27.11 0.89
N VAL A 58 -5.98 27.66 1.11
CA VAL A 58 -6.61 27.71 2.44
C VAL A 58 -6.86 26.30 2.99
N ALA A 59 -7.42 25.40 2.17
CA ALA A 59 -7.68 24.02 2.57
C ALA A 59 -6.38 23.27 2.92
N LYS A 60 -5.30 23.53 2.16
CA LYS A 60 -3.97 22.97 2.43
C LYS A 60 -3.43 23.45 3.77
N GLU A 61 -3.51 24.75 4.07
CA GLU A 61 -3.07 25.29 5.36
C GLU A 61 -3.87 24.72 6.52
N GLN A 62 -5.19 24.63 6.37
CA GLN A 62 -6.06 24.00 7.37
C GLN A 62 -5.70 22.53 7.60
N PHE A 63 -5.46 21.79 6.51
CA PHE A 63 -5.06 20.39 6.59
C PHE A 63 -3.74 20.21 7.35
N LEU A 64 -2.74 21.07 7.10
CA LEU A 64 -1.46 21.01 7.81
C LEU A 64 -1.61 21.32 9.31
N LYS A 65 -2.42 22.33 9.67
CA LYS A 65 -2.72 22.64 11.09
C LYS A 65 -3.44 21.48 11.78
N ASN A 66 -4.38 20.85 11.09
CA ASN A 66 -5.08 19.67 11.60
C ASN A 66 -4.11 18.50 11.80
N LEU A 67 -3.11 18.34 10.92
CA LEU A 67 -2.10 17.29 11.03
C LEU A 67 -1.15 17.51 12.22
N GLU A 68 -0.75 18.75 12.48
CA GLU A 68 0.02 19.12 13.68
C GLU A 68 -0.78 18.79 14.94
N THR A 69 -2.05 19.17 14.97
CA THR A 69 -2.95 18.90 16.10
C THR A 69 -3.15 17.39 16.29
N LEU A 70 -3.36 16.64 15.21
CA LEU A 70 -3.54 15.19 15.24
C LEU A 70 -2.31 14.50 15.83
N THR A 71 -1.11 14.98 15.52
CA THR A 71 0.14 14.36 16.01
C THR A 71 0.60 14.90 17.36
N ALA A 72 -0.15 15.78 18.00
CA ALA A 72 0.19 16.35 19.31
C ALA A 72 0.12 15.31 20.43
N ASP A 73 -0.85 14.38 20.38
CA ASP A 73 -1.06 13.35 21.41
C ASP A 73 -0.88 11.93 20.85
N LYS A 74 0.36 11.63 20.46
CA LYS A 74 0.73 10.34 19.87
C LYS A 74 0.46 9.17 20.82
N ASP A 75 0.68 9.39 22.12
CA ASP A 75 0.56 8.35 23.14
C ASP A 75 -0.91 7.98 23.39
N ALA A 76 -1.85 8.94 23.30
CA ALA A 76 -3.27 8.63 23.35
C ALA A 76 -3.72 7.91 22.07
N ILE A 77 -3.26 8.34 20.90
CA ILE A 77 -3.59 7.69 19.62
C ILE A 77 -3.14 6.23 19.62
N GLU A 78 -1.93 5.94 20.06
CA GLU A 78 -1.43 4.55 20.14
C GLU A 78 -2.35 3.68 21.01
N ARG A 79 -2.75 4.19 22.18
CA ARG A 79 -3.62 3.46 23.12
C ARG A 79 -5.03 3.26 22.56
N ASN A 80 -5.62 4.29 21.96
CA ASN A 80 -6.99 4.23 21.42
C ASN A 80 -7.07 3.37 20.16
N THR A 81 -5.99 3.29 19.39
CA THR A 81 -5.94 2.56 18.11
C THR A 81 -5.28 1.18 18.20
N ILE A 82 -5.18 0.61 19.42
CA ILE A 82 -4.54 -0.68 19.66
C ILE A 82 -5.13 -1.85 18.85
N LEU A 83 -6.42 -1.75 18.49
CA LEU A 83 -7.14 -2.75 17.69
C LEU A 83 -6.90 -2.60 16.17
N GLN A 84 -6.13 -1.59 15.75
CA GLN A 84 -5.70 -1.38 14.37
C GLN A 84 -6.87 -1.43 13.38
N ARG A 85 -6.90 -2.43 12.48
CA ARG A 85 -7.92 -2.62 11.43
C ARG A 85 -9.35 -2.69 11.95
N ASP A 86 -9.53 -3.08 13.21
CA ASP A 86 -10.87 -3.25 13.81
C ASP A 86 -11.29 -1.99 14.60
N SER A 87 -10.45 -0.94 14.61
CA SER A 87 -10.78 0.40 15.13
C SER A 87 -11.13 1.35 13.98
N SER A 88 -12.31 1.98 14.07
CA SER A 88 -12.72 3.03 13.13
C SER A 88 -11.79 4.24 13.20
N GLU A 89 -11.36 4.61 14.40
CA GLU A 89 -10.44 5.72 14.63
C GLU A 89 -9.08 5.48 13.95
N TRP A 90 -8.55 4.25 14.04
CA TRP A 90 -7.32 3.90 13.33
C TRP A 90 -7.46 4.05 11.81
N LEU A 91 -8.61 3.63 11.25
CA LEU A 91 -8.87 3.75 9.81
C LEU A 91 -8.98 5.22 9.37
N GLU A 92 -9.63 6.07 10.16
CA GLU A 92 -9.75 7.50 9.88
C GLU A 92 -8.39 8.21 9.94
N ILE A 93 -7.61 7.96 10.98
CA ILE A 93 -6.25 8.50 11.13
C ILE A 93 -5.38 8.04 9.96
N ARG A 94 -5.45 6.76 9.60
CA ARG A 94 -4.66 6.18 8.51
C ARG A 94 -4.96 6.81 7.15
N LYS A 95 -6.21 7.17 6.85
CA LYS A 95 -6.59 7.83 5.59
C LYS A 95 -5.89 9.19 5.41
N ASN A 96 -5.57 9.86 6.51
CA ASN A 96 -4.93 11.18 6.51
C ASN A 96 -3.39 11.11 6.51
N LEU A 97 -2.79 9.91 6.63
CA LEU A 97 -1.36 9.73 6.84
C LEU A 97 -0.71 8.85 5.77
N ILE A 98 0.53 9.19 5.40
CA ILE A 98 1.39 8.28 4.65
C ILE A 98 1.97 7.25 5.63
N THR A 99 1.60 5.99 5.45
CA THR A 99 2.04 4.91 6.33
C THR A 99 3.36 4.31 5.86
N ALA A 100 4.10 3.68 6.80
CA ALA A 100 5.38 3.03 6.50
C ALA A 100 5.29 2.02 5.35
N SER A 101 4.19 1.26 5.25
CA SER A 101 3.94 0.30 4.16
C SER A 101 3.89 0.95 2.77
N ASN A 102 3.46 2.21 2.70
CA ASN A 102 3.23 2.94 1.45
C ASN A 102 4.40 3.89 1.13
N PHE A 103 5.20 4.26 2.13
CA PHE A 103 6.29 5.21 2.01
C PHE A 103 7.33 4.80 0.95
N GLY A 104 7.83 3.56 1.01
CA GLY A 104 8.82 3.06 0.06
C GLY A 104 8.35 3.13 -1.41
N PRO A 105 7.16 2.60 -1.74
CA PRO A 105 6.55 2.75 -3.07
C PRO A 105 6.38 4.20 -3.54
N ILE A 106 6.02 5.12 -2.64
CA ILE A 106 5.88 6.55 -2.96
C ILE A 106 7.24 7.16 -3.31
N CYS A 107 8.25 6.99 -2.44
CA CYS A 107 9.56 7.62 -2.64
C CYS A 107 10.32 7.09 -3.85
N LYS A 108 10.15 5.82 -4.21
CA LYS A 108 10.84 5.19 -5.35
C LYS A 108 10.14 5.42 -6.68
N ARG A 109 9.08 6.22 -6.71
CA ARG A 109 8.27 6.37 -7.91
C ARG A 109 8.96 7.26 -8.94
N GLN A 110 8.87 6.86 -10.20
CA GLN A 110 9.31 7.66 -11.33
C GLN A 110 8.24 8.70 -11.67
N VAL A 111 8.66 9.95 -11.92
CA VAL A 111 7.78 11.08 -12.27
C VAL A 111 6.94 10.80 -13.52
N SER A 112 7.47 10.01 -14.46
CA SER A 112 6.78 9.64 -15.70
C SER A 112 5.64 8.63 -15.52
N LYS A 113 5.51 7.98 -14.34
CA LYS A 113 4.47 6.99 -14.09
C LYS A 113 3.21 7.66 -13.54
N ASP A 114 2.07 7.36 -14.16
CA ASP A 114 0.75 7.78 -13.70
C ASP A 114 0.58 7.48 -12.22
N THR A 115 0.11 8.48 -11.45
CA THR A 115 -0.05 8.45 -10.00
C THR A 115 -1.28 7.68 -9.53
N ALA A 116 -2.35 7.65 -10.34
CA ALA A 116 -3.67 7.15 -9.97
C ALA A 116 -3.68 5.72 -9.38
N PRO A 117 -2.94 4.72 -9.92
CA PRO A 117 -2.95 3.37 -9.37
C PRO A 117 -2.39 3.27 -7.96
N LEU A 118 -1.50 4.19 -7.55
CA LEU A 118 -0.94 4.17 -6.20
C LEU A 118 -1.91 4.79 -5.21
N VAL A 119 -2.54 5.91 -5.57
CA VAL A 119 -3.52 6.59 -4.72
C VAL A 119 -4.64 5.62 -4.35
N LYS A 120 -5.13 4.84 -5.33
CA LYS A 120 -6.11 3.76 -5.11
C LYS A 120 -5.67 2.66 -4.13
N ASN A 121 -4.37 2.46 -3.96
CA ASN A 121 -3.82 1.41 -3.10
C ASN A 121 -3.34 1.95 -1.74
N ILE A 122 -3.30 3.27 -1.55
CA ILE A 122 -2.91 3.91 -0.28
C ILE A 122 -4.10 3.97 0.70
N ILE A 123 -5.32 4.00 0.17
CA ILE A 123 -6.60 4.10 0.89
C ILE A 123 -7.18 2.71 1.18
#